data_AF-A0A845G6T9-F1
#
_entry.id   AF-A0A845G6T9-F1
#
_cell.length_a   1.000
_cell.length_b   1.000
_cell.length_c   1.000
_cell.angle_alpha   90.00
_cell.angle_beta   90.00
_cell.angle_gamma   90.00
#
_symmetry.space_group_name_H-M   'P 1'
#
loop_
_entity.id
_entity.type
_entity.pdbx_description
1 polymer ?
#
loop_
_entity_poly.entity_id
_entity_poly.type
_entity_poly.pdbx_seq_one_letter_code
_entity_poly.pdbx_strand_id
1 'polypeptide(L)'
;MQYMMLPLNEHFDLGFGAVADSFMDAANALKEDGPTPFLNAHLPVSFLYRHAIELFLKSAITIFHRKLNLPYGEPPGSDEPQVPVHGKWKPMYTVHAVKPLHAYMRELFVHHADYLKAHTNTDWSFPKELASWIDNIDATDSSSTFFRYPVTKHGNKDKEKSAIQKNDNADILSTIADRLQPLKMFMVTDSNDQILSTYTFENAQSQAMIETLSQAAELLSNCHAALVGELTGGR
;
A
#
# COMPACT_ATOMS: atom_id res chain seq x y z
N MET A 1 -17.10 19.25 -4.23
CA MET A 1 -16.89 19.59 -5.66
C MET A 1 -15.76 20.61 -5.86
N GLN A 2 -15.48 21.50 -4.91
CA GLN A 2 -14.35 22.44 -5.00
C GLN A 2 -13.00 21.72 -4.96
N TYR A 3 -12.86 20.67 -4.12
CA TYR A 3 -11.65 19.84 -3.99
C TYR A 3 -11.03 19.41 -5.33
N MET A 4 -11.85 18.98 -6.31
CA MET A 4 -11.33 18.50 -7.60
C MET A 4 -10.76 19.60 -8.50
N MET A 5 -11.08 20.86 -8.23
CA MET A 5 -10.73 22.01 -9.09
C MET A 5 -9.71 22.95 -8.44
N LEU A 6 -9.39 22.73 -7.16
CA LEU A 6 -8.36 23.49 -6.47
C LEU A 6 -6.97 22.97 -6.89
N PRO A 7 -5.93 23.82 -6.86
CA PRO A 7 -4.57 23.32 -6.98
C PRO A 7 -4.21 22.52 -5.71
N LEU A 8 -3.37 21.49 -5.86
CA LEU A 8 -3.05 20.54 -4.78
C LEU A 8 -2.62 21.19 -3.45
N ASN A 9 -1.90 22.31 -3.52
CA ASN A 9 -1.43 23.05 -2.35
C ASN A 9 -2.56 23.79 -1.58
N GLU A 10 -3.72 23.98 -2.21
CA GLU A 10 -4.90 24.60 -1.60
C GLU A 10 -5.88 23.56 -1.04
N HIS A 11 -5.68 22.28 -1.33
CA HIS A 11 -6.52 21.22 -0.76
C HIS A 11 -6.39 21.21 0.76
N PHE A 12 -7.49 20.86 1.44
CA PHE A 12 -7.50 20.77 2.90
C PHE A 12 -6.50 19.72 3.43
N ASP A 13 -6.15 18.72 2.65
CA ASP A 13 -5.20 17.68 3.00
C ASP A 13 -3.82 17.85 2.32
N LEU A 14 -3.51 19.06 1.82
CA LEU A 14 -2.25 19.37 1.12
C LEU A 14 -2.05 18.53 -0.16
N GLY A 15 -3.14 18.04 -0.75
CA GLY A 15 -3.14 17.34 -2.03
C GLY A 15 -2.79 15.86 -1.90
N PHE A 16 -2.60 15.33 -0.68
CA PHE A 16 -2.26 13.94 -0.47
C PHE A 16 -3.31 12.99 -1.06
N GLY A 17 -4.60 13.24 -0.80
CA GLY A 17 -5.71 12.41 -1.27
C GLY A 17 -5.85 12.41 -2.79
N ALA A 18 -5.87 13.58 -3.42
CA ALA A 18 -5.96 13.69 -4.88
C ALA A 18 -4.80 12.98 -5.61
N VAL A 19 -3.58 13.06 -5.06
CA VAL A 19 -2.44 12.31 -5.60
C VAL A 19 -2.60 10.81 -5.32
N ALA A 20 -3.12 10.42 -4.15
CA ALA A 20 -3.42 9.02 -3.82
C ALA A 20 -4.44 8.41 -4.79
N ASP A 21 -5.52 9.14 -5.11
CA ASP A 21 -6.52 8.73 -6.11
C ASP A 21 -5.86 8.51 -7.47
N SER A 22 -4.99 9.43 -7.89
CA SER A 22 -4.24 9.29 -9.16
C SER A 22 -3.35 8.03 -9.18
N PHE A 23 -2.71 7.69 -8.07
CA PHE A 23 -1.91 6.46 -7.94
C PHE A 23 -2.79 5.20 -7.95
N MET A 24 -3.93 5.23 -7.27
CA MET A 24 -4.89 4.13 -7.23
C MET A 24 -5.50 3.88 -8.63
N ASP A 25 -5.92 4.93 -9.33
CA ASP A 25 -6.48 4.85 -10.68
C ASP A 25 -5.46 4.28 -11.68
N ALA A 26 -4.20 4.71 -11.59
CA ALA A 26 -3.13 4.14 -12.40
C ALA A 26 -2.90 2.65 -12.09
N ALA A 27 -3.01 2.24 -10.82
CA ALA A 27 -2.88 0.85 -10.41
C ALA A 27 -4.07 -0.01 -10.91
N ASN A 28 -5.29 0.54 -10.85
CA ASN A 28 -6.50 -0.10 -11.38
C ASN A 28 -6.38 -0.32 -12.89
N ALA A 29 -6.01 0.71 -13.65
CA ALA A 29 -5.82 0.61 -15.10
C ALA A 29 -4.78 -0.46 -15.48
N LEU A 30 -3.65 -0.53 -14.78
CA LEU A 30 -2.64 -1.55 -15.01
C LEU A 30 -3.07 -2.97 -14.57
N LYS A 31 -3.97 -3.09 -13.59
CA LYS A 31 -4.54 -4.37 -13.13
C LYS A 31 -5.58 -4.90 -14.14
N GLU A 32 -6.36 -4.01 -14.77
CA GLU A 32 -7.47 -4.35 -15.66
C GLU A 32 -7.07 -4.68 -17.11
N ASP A 33 -5.90 -4.21 -17.57
CA ASP A 33 -5.39 -4.37 -18.96
C ASP A 33 -5.08 -5.83 -19.38
N GLY A 34 -5.45 -6.83 -18.56
CA GLY A 34 -5.36 -8.25 -18.88
C GLY A 34 -3.94 -8.82 -18.75
N PRO A 35 -3.66 -10.02 -19.32
CA PRO A 35 -2.37 -10.67 -19.16
C PRO A 35 -1.26 -9.87 -19.84
N THR A 36 -0.47 -9.17 -19.02
CA THR A 36 0.69 -8.40 -19.47
C THR A 36 1.80 -9.35 -19.97
N PRO A 37 2.55 -8.99 -21.02
CA PRO A 37 3.70 -9.78 -21.47
C PRO A 37 4.87 -9.76 -20.48
N PHE A 38 4.83 -8.88 -19.47
CA PHE A 38 5.90 -8.70 -18.50
C PHE A 38 5.75 -9.65 -17.30
N LEU A 39 6.77 -10.47 -17.04
CA LEU A 39 6.77 -11.48 -15.97
C LEU A 39 6.74 -10.88 -14.55
N ASN A 40 7.01 -9.58 -14.40
CA ASN A 40 7.05 -8.87 -13.12
C ASN A 40 6.09 -7.67 -13.06
N ALA A 41 5.00 -7.68 -13.84
CA ALA A 41 4.02 -6.60 -13.87
C ALA A 41 3.33 -6.36 -12.51
N HIS A 42 3.39 -7.32 -11.59
CA HIS A 42 2.89 -7.16 -10.23
C HIS A 42 3.65 -6.11 -9.42
N LEU A 43 4.95 -5.89 -9.70
CA LEU A 43 5.78 -4.94 -8.96
C LEU A 43 5.28 -3.49 -9.12
N PRO A 44 5.13 -2.92 -10.33
CA PRO A 44 4.63 -1.57 -10.49
C PRO A 44 3.20 -1.40 -9.96
N VAL A 45 2.30 -2.36 -10.19
CA VAL A 45 0.93 -2.33 -9.65
C VAL A 45 0.95 -2.26 -8.12
N SER A 46 1.77 -3.12 -7.49
CA SER A 46 1.90 -3.14 -6.03
C SER A 46 2.50 -1.84 -5.49
N PHE A 47 3.49 -1.27 -6.17
CA PHE A 47 4.08 0.01 -5.80
C PHE A 47 3.03 1.14 -5.80
N LEU A 48 2.22 1.23 -6.86
CA LEU A 48 1.22 2.30 -7.02
C LEU A 48 0.15 2.23 -5.92
N TYR A 49 -0.45 1.06 -5.68
CA TYR A 49 -1.40 0.91 -4.56
C TYR A 49 -0.76 1.19 -3.21
N ARG A 50 0.45 0.69 -2.96
CA ARG A 50 1.16 0.91 -1.70
C ARG A 50 1.45 2.39 -1.45
N HIS A 51 1.68 3.16 -2.51
CA HIS A 51 1.88 4.61 -2.40
C HIS A 51 0.56 5.36 -2.23
N ALA A 52 -0.52 4.95 -2.91
CA ALA A 52 -1.86 5.46 -2.67
C ALA A 52 -2.27 5.29 -1.19
N ILE A 53 -2.07 4.10 -0.62
CA ILE A 53 -2.32 3.82 0.81
C ILE A 53 -1.57 4.78 1.73
N GLU A 54 -0.26 4.98 1.50
CA GLU A 54 0.54 5.93 2.28
C GLU A 54 -0.06 7.34 2.24
N LEU A 55 -0.45 7.80 1.06
CA LEU A 55 -0.97 9.16 0.87
C LEU A 55 -2.38 9.31 1.42
N PHE A 56 -3.27 8.33 1.32
CA PHE A 56 -4.58 8.38 1.99
C PHE A 56 -4.44 8.45 3.51
N LEU A 57 -3.52 7.67 4.10
CA LEU A 57 -3.25 7.74 5.54
C LEU A 57 -2.75 9.13 5.96
N LYS A 58 -1.83 9.70 5.18
CA LYS A 58 -1.31 11.07 5.40
C LYS A 58 -2.42 12.12 5.24
N SER A 59 -3.26 11.97 4.23
CA SER A 59 -4.43 12.82 4.00
C SER A 59 -5.35 12.84 5.21
N ALA A 60 -5.75 11.68 5.71
CA ALA A 60 -6.61 11.57 6.88
C ALA A 60 -6.00 12.26 8.11
N ILE A 61 -4.72 12.00 8.40
CA ILE A 61 -4.00 12.65 9.51
C ILE A 61 -4.03 14.18 9.35
N THR A 62 -3.72 14.71 8.17
CA THR A 62 -3.75 16.15 7.91
C THR A 62 -5.15 16.74 8.06
N ILE A 63 -6.19 16.05 7.57
CA ILE A 63 -7.57 16.51 7.72
C ILE A 63 -7.94 16.64 9.21
N PHE A 64 -7.66 15.63 10.04
CA PHE A 64 -7.96 15.70 11.47
C PHE A 64 -7.26 16.87 12.15
N HIS A 65 -5.96 17.02 11.93
CA HIS A 65 -5.18 18.11 12.54
C HIS A 65 -5.71 19.48 12.16
N ARG A 66 -5.97 19.72 10.86
CA ARG A 66 -6.45 21.02 10.39
C ARG A 66 -7.91 21.26 10.80
N LYS A 67 -8.77 20.24 10.75
CA LYS A 67 -10.20 20.38 11.09
C LYS A 67 -10.42 20.65 12.56
N LEU A 68 -9.67 19.97 13.43
CA LEU A 68 -9.82 20.05 14.87
C LEU A 68 -8.80 20.98 15.52
N ASN A 69 -7.98 21.68 14.71
CA ASN A 69 -6.92 22.57 15.15
C ASN A 69 -5.96 21.91 16.16
N LEU A 70 -5.56 20.68 15.87
CA LEU A 70 -4.66 19.89 16.72
C LEU A 70 -3.21 20.28 16.40
N PRO A 71 -2.41 20.66 17.41
CA PRO A 71 -0.99 20.89 17.21
C PRO A 71 -0.29 19.59 16.79
N TYR A 72 0.68 19.68 15.89
CA TYR A 72 1.67 18.62 15.74
C TYR A 72 2.75 18.77 16.80
N GLY A 73 3.37 17.68 17.25
CA GLY A 73 4.52 17.80 18.14
C GLY A 73 4.18 17.99 19.61
N GLU A 74 5.22 18.28 20.38
CA GLU A 74 5.09 18.74 21.77
C GLU A 74 4.91 20.27 21.81
N PRO A 75 4.24 20.83 22.83
CA PRO A 75 4.10 22.27 22.99
C PRO A 75 5.46 23.01 23.06
N PRO A 76 5.63 24.16 22.36
CA PRO A 76 4.70 24.74 21.40
C PRO A 76 4.70 23.92 20.09
N GLY A 77 3.52 23.45 19.67
CA GLY A 77 3.39 22.56 18.53
C GLY A 77 3.84 23.18 17.21
N SER A 78 4.07 22.32 16.21
CA SER A 78 4.44 22.70 14.84
C SER A 78 3.21 22.84 13.94
N ASP A 79 3.28 23.74 12.96
CA ASP A 79 2.34 23.80 11.84
C ASP A 79 2.69 22.79 10.73
N GLU A 80 3.93 22.30 10.70
CA GLU A 80 4.35 21.29 9.72
C GLU A 80 3.75 19.92 10.07
N PRO A 81 3.20 19.19 9.09
CA PRO A 81 2.66 17.87 9.35
C PRO A 81 3.68 16.88 9.88
N GLN A 82 3.37 16.28 11.04
CA GLN A 82 4.21 15.28 11.70
C GLN A 82 3.38 14.07 12.13
N VAL A 83 4.07 12.96 12.36
CA VAL A 83 3.49 11.72 12.89
C VAL A 83 4.37 11.18 14.02
N PRO A 84 3.79 10.69 15.14
CA PRO A 84 4.57 10.04 16.19
C PRO A 84 5.03 8.65 15.73
N VAL A 85 6.35 8.43 15.75
CA VAL A 85 6.98 7.15 15.43
C VAL A 85 7.88 6.75 16.59
N HIS A 86 7.51 5.68 17.30
CA HIS A 86 8.20 5.22 18.52
C HIS A 86 8.35 6.34 19.58
N GLY A 87 7.26 7.08 19.81
CA GLY A 87 7.23 8.17 20.80
C GLY A 87 7.98 9.44 20.39
N LYS A 88 8.44 9.54 19.14
CA LYS A 88 9.08 10.75 18.61
C LYS A 88 8.33 11.29 17.41
N TRP A 89 8.04 12.59 17.42
CA TRP A 89 7.47 13.28 16.28
C TRP A 89 8.47 13.34 15.13
N LYS A 90 8.02 12.94 13.94
CA LYS A 90 8.82 13.00 12.72
C LYS A 90 8.07 13.76 11.64
N PRO A 91 8.76 14.57 10.81
CA PRO A 91 8.14 15.17 9.65
C PRO A 91 7.50 14.10 8.77
N MET A 92 6.21 14.26 8.49
CA MET A 92 5.39 13.22 7.87
C MET A 92 5.89 12.85 6.48
N TYR A 93 6.51 13.77 5.75
CA TYR A 93 7.11 13.51 4.44
C TYR A 93 8.29 12.51 4.48
N THR A 94 8.93 12.33 5.65
CA THR A 94 10.03 11.36 5.85
C THR A 94 9.55 9.98 6.28
N VAL A 95 8.27 9.85 6.64
CA VAL A 95 7.69 8.59 7.12
C VAL A 95 6.95 7.92 5.98
N HIS A 96 7.50 6.82 5.50
CA HIS A 96 6.90 6.01 4.44
C HIS A 96 6.21 4.75 4.98
N ALA A 97 6.65 4.22 6.12
CA ALA A 97 6.07 3.02 6.71
C ALA A 97 4.57 3.21 6.97
N VAL A 98 3.74 2.32 6.44
CA VAL A 98 2.28 2.45 6.49
C VAL A 98 1.74 2.09 7.87
N LYS A 99 2.43 1.20 8.60
CA LYS A 99 2.04 0.80 9.94
C LYS A 99 1.99 1.95 10.96
N PRO A 100 3.03 2.78 11.15
CA PRO A 100 2.94 3.92 12.06
C PRO A 100 1.93 4.98 11.61
N LEU A 101 1.77 5.20 10.30
CA LEU A 101 0.75 6.12 9.77
C LEU A 101 -0.66 5.64 10.10
N HIS A 102 -0.95 4.36 9.86
CA HIS A 102 -2.23 3.75 10.18
C HIS A 102 -2.51 3.73 11.69
N ALA A 103 -1.49 3.42 12.51
CA ALA A 103 -1.63 3.44 13.97
C ALA A 103 -2.05 4.83 14.46
N TYR A 104 -1.40 5.89 13.95
CA TYR A 104 -1.73 7.25 14.34
C TYR A 104 -3.08 7.73 13.80
N MET A 105 -3.41 7.38 12.55
CA MET A 105 -4.73 7.65 11.98
C MET A 105 -5.83 7.02 12.86
N ARG A 106 -5.68 5.75 13.26
CA ARG A 106 -6.63 5.09 14.15
C ARG A 106 -6.76 5.77 15.51
N GLU A 107 -5.65 6.23 16.08
CA GLU A 107 -5.65 6.99 17.33
C GLU A 107 -6.52 8.25 17.22
N LEU A 108 -6.39 9.00 16.12
CA LEU A 108 -7.21 10.18 15.86
C LEU A 108 -8.71 9.85 15.76
N PHE A 109 -9.06 8.77 15.05
CA PHE A 109 -10.45 8.31 14.97
C PHE A 109 -11.01 7.92 16.34
N VAL A 110 -10.23 7.19 17.16
CA VAL A 110 -10.66 6.75 18.49
C VAL A 110 -10.80 7.94 19.45
N HIS A 111 -9.83 8.84 19.50
CA HIS A 111 -9.85 10.00 20.39
C HIS A 111 -10.94 11.01 20.02
N HIS A 112 -11.36 11.05 18.77
CA HIS A 112 -12.38 11.99 18.28
C HIS A 112 -13.70 11.31 17.87
N ALA A 113 -13.95 10.08 18.33
CA ALA A 113 -15.15 9.32 17.99
C ALA A 113 -16.46 10.07 18.34
N ASP A 114 -16.53 10.72 19.50
CA ASP A 114 -17.70 11.49 19.92
C ASP A 114 -17.94 12.70 19.02
N TYR A 115 -16.87 13.39 18.60
CA TYR A 115 -16.97 14.49 17.66
C TYR A 115 -17.53 14.01 16.33
N LEU A 116 -16.98 12.93 15.78
CA LEU A 116 -17.43 12.35 14.52
C LEU A 116 -18.91 11.98 14.61
N LYS A 117 -19.31 11.22 15.65
CA LYS A 117 -20.71 10.81 15.86
C LYS A 117 -21.69 11.99 15.92
N ALA A 118 -21.26 13.15 16.43
CA ALA A 118 -22.11 14.33 16.56
C ALA A 118 -22.15 15.22 15.30
N HIS A 119 -21.17 15.11 14.39
CA HIS A 119 -20.98 16.06 13.28
C HIS A 119 -20.95 15.43 11.89
N THR A 120 -21.07 14.10 11.79
CA THR A 120 -20.93 13.35 10.54
C THR A 120 -22.01 12.27 10.47
N ASN A 121 -22.29 11.75 9.27
CA ASN A 121 -23.27 10.66 9.08
C ASN A 121 -22.59 9.31 8.84
N THR A 122 -21.30 9.32 8.52
CA THR A 122 -20.52 8.13 8.20
C THR A 122 -20.33 7.25 9.42
N ASP A 123 -20.45 5.93 9.24
CA ASP A 123 -19.97 4.94 10.20
C ASP A 123 -18.45 4.84 10.07
N TRP A 124 -17.74 5.33 11.08
CA TRP A 124 -16.28 5.35 11.14
C TRP A 124 -15.67 4.07 11.71
N SER A 125 -16.45 2.98 11.80
CA SER A 125 -15.91 1.67 12.10
C SER A 125 -15.12 1.11 10.92
N PHE A 126 -13.97 0.49 11.22
CA PHE A 126 -13.14 -0.17 10.22
C PHE A 126 -13.30 -1.69 10.32
N PRO A 127 -13.24 -2.42 9.19
CA PRO A 127 -13.20 -3.88 9.19
C PRO A 127 -11.96 -4.37 9.94
N LYS A 128 -12.08 -5.53 10.59
CA LYS A 128 -11.02 -6.10 11.44
C LYS A 128 -9.78 -6.48 10.62
N GLU A 129 -10.00 -6.77 9.35
CA GLU A 129 -9.03 -7.19 8.35
C GLU A 129 -8.03 -6.07 8.02
N LEU A 130 -8.44 -4.79 8.10
CA LEU A 130 -7.59 -3.65 7.74
C LEU A 130 -6.25 -3.66 8.49
N ALA A 131 -6.28 -3.97 9.80
CA ALA A 131 -5.06 -4.06 10.58
C ALA A 131 -4.11 -5.15 10.06
N SER A 132 -4.66 -6.31 9.66
CA SER A 132 -3.87 -7.41 9.11
C SER A 132 -3.32 -7.09 7.72
N TRP A 133 -4.08 -6.37 6.88
CA TRP A 133 -3.61 -5.91 5.57
C TRP A 133 -2.46 -4.94 5.71
N ILE A 134 -2.59 -3.94 6.58
CA ILE A 134 -1.53 -2.96 6.86
C ILE A 134 -0.27 -3.65 7.41
N ASP A 135 -0.42 -4.60 8.33
CA ASP A 135 0.71 -5.36 8.86
C ASP A 135 1.43 -6.18 7.79
N ASN A 136 0.69 -6.82 6.87
CA ASN A 136 1.25 -7.56 5.75
C ASN A 136 2.01 -6.62 4.79
N ILE A 137 1.39 -5.51 4.40
CA ILE A 137 1.98 -4.51 3.49
C ILE A 137 3.26 -3.93 4.09
N ASP A 138 3.26 -3.56 5.38
CA ASP A 138 4.44 -2.99 6.04
C ASP A 138 5.55 -4.04 6.22
N ALA A 139 5.18 -5.29 6.52
CA ALA A 139 6.13 -6.39 6.58
C ALA A 139 6.82 -6.64 5.24
N THR A 140 6.11 -6.47 4.12
CA THR A 140 6.69 -6.58 2.77
C THR A 140 7.50 -5.33 2.39
N ASP A 141 6.96 -4.13 2.60
CA ASP A 141 7.55 -2.87 2.09
C ASP A 141 7.45 -1.64 3.02
N SER A 142 7.96 -1.78 4.25
CA SER A 142 8.05 -0.68 5.23
C SER A 142 8.83 0.55 4.73
N SER A 143 9.81 0.39 3.85
CA SER A 143 10.63 1.50 3.32
C SER A 143 10.19 2.03 1.96
N SER A 144 9.10 1.51 1.38
CA SER A 144 8.68 1.84 0.01
C SER A 144 9.74 1.48 -1.05
N THR A 145 10.63 0.53 -0.78
CA THR A 145 11.74 0.18 -1.70
C THR A 145 11.59 -1.20 -2.31
N PHE A 146 10.79 -2.08 -1.71
CA PHE A 146 10.65 -3.48 -2.13
C PHE A 146 10.12 -3.57 -3.55
N PHE A 147 9.02 -2.89 -3.87
CA PHE A 147 8.40 -2.98 -5.20
C PHE A 147 9.14 -2.18 -6.29
N ARG A 148 10.09 -1.31 -5.92
CA ARG A 148 10.80 -0.42 -6.85
C ARG A 148 12.19 -0.90 -7.24
N TYR A 149 12.96 -1.40 -6.27
CA TYR A 149 14.37 -1.71 -6.49
C TYR A 149 14.60 -3.21 -6.64
N PRO A 150 15.40 -3.65 -7.64
CA PRO A 150 15.71 -5.07 -7.81
C PRO A 150 16.39 -5.68 -6.58
N VAL A 151 17.29 -4.91 -5.95
CA VAL A 151 18.00 -5.29 -4.73
C VAL A 151 17.76 -4.24 -3.67
N THR A 152 17.40 -4.68 -2.47
CA THR A 152 17.19 -3.84 -1.31
C THR A 152 18.15 -4.23 -0.19
N LYS A 153 18.04 -3.55 0.96
CA LYS A 153 18.73 -3.94 2.19
C LYS A 153 18.27 -5.32 2.73
N HIS A 154 17.22 -5.90 2.17
CA HIS A 154 16.64 -7.18 2.59
C HIS A 154 16.83 -8.25 1.50
N GLY A 155 18.08 -8.60 1.19
CA GLY A 155 18.44 -9.53 0.10
C GLY A 155 17.73 -10.88 0.12
N ASN A 156 17.33 -11.38 1.30
CA ASN A 156 16.54 -12.62 1.40
C ASN A 156 15.13 -12.45 0.81
N LYS A 157 14.48 -11.32 1.06
CA LYS A 157 13.14 -11.00 0.52
C LYS A 157 13.18 -10.61 -0.96
N ASP A 158 14.31 -10.12 -1.45
CA ASP A 158 14.44 -9.78 -2.87
C ASP A 158 14.24 -11.01 -3.78
N LYS A 159 14.53 -12.22 -3.28
CA LYS A 159 14.24 -13.48 -3.99
C LYS A 159 12.75 -13.71 -4.18
N GLU A 160 11.93 -13.25 -3.23
CA GLU A 160 10.47 -13.41 -3.25
C GLU A 160 9.78 -12.42 -4.21
N LYS A 161 10.51 -11.42 -4.75
CA LYS A 161 9.97 -10.45 -5.72
C LYS A 161 9.71 -11.04 -7.08
N SER A 162 10.56 -11.97 -7.49
CA SER A 162 10.50 -12.57 -8.81
C SER A 162 9.37 -13.59 -8.83
N ALA A 163 8.48 -13.48 -9.82
CA ALA A 163 7.54 -14.56 -10.09
C ALA A 163 8.26 -15.83 -10.61
N ILE A 164 9.53 -15.70 -11.02
CA ILE A 164 10.38 -16.82 -11.42
C ILE A 164 11.22 -17.25 -10.21
N GLN A 165 11.06 -18.51 -9.79
CA GLN A 165 11.79 -19.11 -8.67
C GLN A 165 12.71 -20.22 -9.17
N LYS A 166 13.94 -20.28 -8.65
CA LYS A 166 14.84 -21.41 -8.89
C LYS A 166 14.43 -22.56 -7.98
N ASN A 167 14.20 -23.72 -8.56
CA ASN A 167 13.69 -24.90 -7.86
C ASN A 167 14.50 -26.14 -8.22
N ASP A 168 14.45 -27.15 -7.34
CA ASP A 168 15.05 -28.44 -7.61
C ASP A 168 14.20 -29.23 -8.63
N ASN A 169 14.86 -29.83 -9.61
CA ASN A 169 14.19 -30.56 -10.68
C ASN A 169 13.48 -31.82 -10.17
N ALA A 170 14.08 -32.56 -9.22
CA ALA A 170 13.48 -33.76 -8.67
C ALA A 170 12.22 -33.45 -7.87
N ASP A 171 12.22 -32.36 -7.10
CA ASP A 171 11.06 -31.89 -6.35
C ASP A 171 9.90 -31.47 -7.27
N ILE A 172 10.20 -30.81 -8.40
CA ILE A 172 9.17 -30.45 -9.38
C ILE A 172 8.59 -31.70 -10.05
N LEU A 173 9.45 -32.60 -10.53
CA LEU A 173 9.01 -33.78 -11.26
C LEU A 173 8.18 -34.72 -10.38
N SER A 174 8.52 -34.82 -9.09
CA SER A 174 7.77 -35.63 -8.13
C SER A 174 6.38 -35.07 -7.80
N THR A 175 6.16 -33.76 -7.96
CA THR A 175 4.88 -33.11 -7.67
C THR A 175 4.04 -32.80 -8.91
N ILE A 176 4.61 -32.94 -10.11
CA ILE A 176 3.99 -32.51 -11.38
C ILE A 176 2.66 -33.21 -11.67
N ALA A 177 2.55 -34.50 -11.32
CA ALA A 177 1.37 -35.31 -11.58
C ALA A 177 0.17 -34.90 -10.71
N ASP A 178 0.44 -34.31 -9.55
CA ASP A 178 -0.57 -33.93 -8.56
C ASP A 178 -1.04 -32.47 -8.71
N ARG A 179 -0.48 -31.72 -9.69
CA ARG A 179 -0.82 -30.31 -9.89
C ARG A 179 -2.15 -30.17 -10.62
N LEU A 180 -3.03 -29.35 -10.05
CA LEU A 180 -4.32 -28.96 -10.66
C LEU A 180 -4.18 -27.87 -11.74
N GLN A 181 -3.07 -27.15 -11.75
CA GLN A 181 -2.83 -26.00 -12.64
C GLN A 181 -1.58 -26.22 -13.51
N PRO A 182 -1.58 -25.76 -14.77
CA PRO A 182 -0.42 -25.86 -15.65
C PRO A 182 0.82 -25.20 -15.05
N LEU A 183 1.95 -25.93 -15.06
CA LEU A 183 3.23 -25.40 -14.63
C LEU A 183 3.98 -24.76 -15.81
N LYS A 184 4.38 -23.49 -15.63
CA LYS A 184 5.31 -22.82 -16.54
C LYS A 184 6.72 -22.99 -16.00
N MET A 185 7.60 -23.61 -16.78
CA MET A 185 8.95 -23.99 -16.37
C MET A 185 9.97 -23.70 -17.47
N PHE A 186 11.15 -23.25 -17.07
CA PHE A 186 12.31 -23.02 -17.91
C PHE A 186 13.49 -23.81 -17.35
N MET A 187 14.10 -24.65 -18.18
CA MET A 187 15.26 -25.48 -17.83
C MET A 187 16.48 -25.03 -18.63
N VAL A 188 17.62 -24.97 -17.96
CA VAL A 188 18.92 -24.73 -18.60
C VAL A 188 19.68 -26.04 -18.59
N THR A 189 20.11 -26.49 -19.77
CA THR A 189 20.91 -27.70 -19.95
C THR A 189 22.34 -27.36 -20.38
N ASP A 190 23.27 -28.29 -20.13
CA ASP A 190 24.62 -28.24 -20.71
C ASP A 190 24.64 -28.83 -22.14
N SER A 191 25.83 -28.94 -22.74
CA SER A 191 26.02 -29.52 -24.07
C SER A 191 25.73 -31.03 -24.15
N ASN A 192 25.52 -31.70 -23.02
CA ASN A 192 25.19 -33.12 -22.92
C ASN A 192 23.72 -33.32 -22.49
N ASP A 193 22.89 -32.29 -22.61
CA ASP A 193 21.48 -32.27 -22.17
C ASP A 193 21.28 -32.52 -20.66
N GLN A 194 22.31 -32.34 -19.83
CA GLN A 194 22.18 -32.43 -18.38
C GLN A 194 21.57 -31.13 -17.82
N ILE A 195 20.56 -31.26 -16.97
CA ILE A 195 19.88 -30.09 -16.36
C ILE A 195 20.80 -29.44 -15.33
N LEU A 196 21.21 -28.19 -15.60
CA LEU A 196 22.03 -27.36 -14.71
C LEU A 196 21.18 -26.56 -13.73
N SER A 197 20.02 -26.09 -14.18
CA SER A 197 19.08 -25.33 -13.34
C SER A 197 17.66 -25.36 -13.89
N THR A 198 16.71 -25.30 -12.97
CA THR A 198 15.29 -25.28 -13.27
C THR A 198 14.65 -24.07 -12.61
N TYR A 199 13.79 -23.39 -13.36
CA TYR A 199 13.07 -22.21 -12.94
C TYR A 199 11.58 -22.40 -13.20
N THR A 200 10.74 -22.06 -12.23
CA THR A 200 9.28 -22.12 -12.40
C THR A 200 8.67 -20.75 -12.21
N PHE A 201 7.57 -20.49 -12.92
CA PHE A 201 6.78 -19.29 -12.73
C PHE A 201 5.66 -19.56 -11.73
N GLU A 202 5.71 -18.86 -10.60
CA GLU A 202 4.75 -18.92 -9.48
C GLU A 202 4.36 -17.49 -9.10
N ASN A 203 3.13 -17.08 -9.41
CA ASN A 203 2.66 -15.71 -9.20
C ASN A 203 1.54 -15.57 -8.16
N ALA A 204 1.12 -16.66 -7.52
CA ALA A 204 0.01 -16.66 -6.57
C ALA A 204 0.24 -15.72 -5.39
N GLN A 205 1.47 -15.69 -4.84
CA GLN A 205 1.83 -14.77 -3.75
C GLN A 205 1.75 -13.31 -4.18
N SER A 206 2.25 -13.00 -5.38
CA SER A 206 2.18 -11.65 -5.94
C SER A 206 0.75 -11.19 -6.18
N GLN A 207 -0.12 -12.09 -6.67
CA GLN A 207 -1.54 -11.80 -6.85
C GLN A 207 -2.26 -11.56 -5.52
N ALA A 208 -1.99 -12.38 -4.50
CA ALA A 208 -2.54 -12.19 -3.16
C ALA A 208 -2.11 -10.85 -2.53
N MET A 209 -0.86 -10.43 -2.77
CA MET A 209 -0.37 -9.12 -2.34
C MET A 209 -1.07 -7.97 -3.08
N ILE A 210 -1.23 -8.06 -4.41
CA ILE A 210 -2.00 -7.06 -5.18
C ILE A 210 -3.42 -6.94 -4.64
N GLU A 211 -4.07 -8.07 -4.34
CA GLU A 211 -5.45 -8.06 -3.83
C GLU A 211 -5.53 -7.39 -2.46
N THR A 212 -4.61 -7.72 -1.55
CA THR A 212 -4.48 -7.08 -0.24
C THR A 212 -4.28 -5.56 -0.37
N LEU A 213 -3.40 -5.16 -1.29
CA LEU A 213 -3.12 -3.76 -1.58
C LEU A 213 -4.32 -3.03 -2.17
N SER A 214 -5.03 -3.62 -3.14
CA SER A 214 -6.22 -3.00 -3.74
C SER A 214 -7.35 -2.85 -2.73
N GLN A 215 -7.60 -3.86 -1.89
CA GLN A 215 -8.64 -3.80 -0.86
C GLN A 215 -8.35 -2.70 0.18
N ALA A 216 -7.09 -2.59 0.63
CA ALA A 216 -6.69 -1.54 1.56
C ALA A 216 -6.77 -0.14 0.92
N ALA A 217 -6.35 0.00 -0.34
CA ALA A 217 -6.41 1.26 -1.08
C ALA A 217 -7.86 1.72 -1.30
N GLU A 218 -8.74 0.83 -1.77
CA GLU A 218 -10.16 1.13 -1.99
C GLU A 218 -10.86 1.56 -0.71
N LEU A 219 -10.62 0.82 0.38
CA LEU A 219 -11.18 1.19 1.68
C LEU A 219 -10.72 2.59 2.12
N LEU A 220 -9.43 2.89 1.97
CA LEU A 220 -8.86 4.17 2.37
C LEU A 220 -9.27 5.31 1.45
N SER A 221 -9.50 5.06 0.16
CA SER A 221 -10.10 6.02 -0.78
C SER A 221 -11.53 6.37 -0.36
N ASN A 222 -12.35 5.36 -0.01
CA ASN A 222 -13.71 5.59 0.50
C ASN A 222 -13.70 6.40 1.82
N CYS A 223 -12.78 6.08 2.72
CA CYS A 223 -12.55 6.85 3.96
C CYS A 223 -12.15 8.30 3.65
N HIS A 224 -11.21 8.51 2.72
CA HIS A 224 -10.77 9.83 2.28
C HIS A 224 -11.94 10.64 1.71
N ALA A 225 -12.74 10.05 0.82
CA ALA A 225 -13.92 10.69 0.23
C ALA A 225 -14.93 11.13 1.31
N ALA A 226 -15.18 10.28 2.31
CA ALA A 226 -16.03 10.63 3.45
C ALA A 226 -15.44 11.77 4.30
N LEU A 227 -14.14 11.75 4.59
CA LEU A 227 -13.47 12.81 5.35
C LEU A 227 -13.53 14.16 4.62
N VAL A 228 -13.25 14.19 3.32
CA VAL A 228 -13.37 15.40 2.50
C VAL A 228 -14.82 15.88 2.45
N GLY A 229 -15.78 14.97 2.23
CA GLY A 229 -17.19 15.30 2.17
C GLY A 229 -17.73 15.89 3.46
N GLU A 230 -17.49 15.21 4.59
CA GLU A 230 -18.17 15.50 5.86
C GLU A 230 -17.36 16.42 6.79
N LEU A 231 -16.03 16.40 6.73
CA LEU A 231 -15.20 17.24 7.60
C LEU A 231 -14.72 18.52 6.94
N THR A 232 -14.41 18.51 5.64
CA THR A 232 -13.84 19.70 4.96
C THR A 232 -14.89 20.51 4.19
N GLY A 233 -16.10 19.95 4.00
CA GLY A 233 -17.14 20.54 3.16
C GLY A 233 -16.83 20.42 1.66
N GLY A 234 -16.01 19.44 1.28
CA GLY A 234 -15.59 19.21 -0.10
C GLY A 234 -14.53 20.18 -0.61
N ARG A 235 -13.66 20.65 0.29
CA ARG A 235 -12.47 21.52 0.06
C ARG A 235 -11.18 20.77 0.35
#